data_AF-A0A661K521-F1
#
_entry.id   AF-A0A661K521-F1
#
_cell.length_a   1.000
_cell.length_b   1.000
_cell.length_c   1.000
_cell.angle_alpha   90.00
_cell.angle_beta   90.00
_cell.angle_gamma   90.00
#
_symmetry.space_group_name_H-M   'P 1'
#
loop_
_entity.id
_entity.type
_entity.pdbx_description
1 polymer ?
#
loop_
_entity_poly.entity_id
_entity_poly.type
_entity_poly.pdbx_seq_one_letter_code
_entity_poly.pdbx_strand_id
1 'polypeptide(L)'
;GIKGVFQGLRWDEHPARYNDEYFEHRPAEYLVPEHTRIRPILHFTEKDLWDTYAAFGIPYCVLYERGYRSLGAKSTTRKTSEIPAWKQDLEDTWERVGRHQDKEKAMERLRKLGYM
;
A
#
# COMPACT_ATOMS: atom_id res chain seq x y z
N GLY A 1 -22.79 10.84 7.55
CA GLY A 1 -21.69 10.78 6.57
C GLY A 1 -20.47 10.17 7.22
N ILE A 2 -19.56 9.59 6.43
CA ILE A 2 -18.28 9.03 6.92
C ILE A 2 -17.42 10.17 7.46
N LYS A 3 -16.84 10.01 8.66
CA LYS A 3 -16.01 11.03 9.32
C LYS A 3 -14.52 10.69 9.34
N GLY A 4 -14.18 9.42 9.17
CA GLY A 4 -12.80 8.93 9.16
C GLY A 4 -12.62 7.76 8.20
N VAL A 5 -11.46 7.68 7.56
CA VAL A 5 -11.07 6.59 6.66
C VAL A 5 -9.71 6.08 7.08
N PHE A 6 -9.63 4.84 7.54
CA PHE A 6 -8.37 4.17 7.83
C PHE A 6 -7.73 3.66 6.55
N GLN A 7 -6.44 3.93 6.37
CA GLN A 7 -5.68 3.53 5.19
C GLN A 7 -4.45 2.72 5.63
N GLY A 8 -4.24 1.57 4.99
CA GLY A 8 -3.06 0.73 5.21
C GLY A 8 -1.85 1.21 4.42
N LEU A 9 -1.55 2.52 4.46
CA LEU A 9 -0.38 3.11 3.80
C LEU A 9 0.81 3.09 4.75
N ARG A 10 2.00 2.95 4.17
CA ARG A 10 3.28 2.83 4.89
C ARG A 10 4.35 3.65 4.18
N TRP A 11 5.31 4.18 4.93
CA TRP A 11 6.41 4.95 4.36
C TRP A 11 7.30 4.08 3.46
N ASP A 12 7.59 2.85 3.85
CA ASP A 12 8.47 1.94 3.09
C ASP A 12 7.85 1.42 1.77
N GLU A 13 6.53 1.50 1.61
CA GLU A 13 5.82 0.93 0.46
C GLU A 13 6.14 1.64 -0.87
N HIS A 14 6.33 2.97 -0.86
CA HIS A 14 6.60 3.75 -2.08
C HIS A 14 7.20 5.15 -1.79
N PRO A 15 8.15 5.66 -2.61
CA PRO A 15 8.76 6.98 -2.40
C PRO A 15 7.77 8.16 -2.28
N ALA A 16 6.68 8.12 -3.02
CA ALA A 16 5.60 9.12 -2.96
C ALA A 16 4.87 9.19 -1.60
N ARG A 17 5.20 8.30 -0.65
CA ARG A 17 4.58 8.21 0.67
C ARG A 17 5.49 8.67 1.79
N TYR A 18 6.78 8.85 1.57
CA TYR A 18 7.78 9.07 2.64
C TYR A 18 7.46 10.20 3.62
N ASN A 19 6.70 11.21 3.17
CA ASN A 19 6.33 12.37 3.99
C ASN A 19 4.82 12.42 4.29
N ASP A 20 4.08 11.33 4.10
CA ASP A 20 2.68 11.26 4.49
C ASP A 20 2.57 11.48 6.01
N GLU A 21 1.54 12.22 6.44
CA GLU A 21 1.24 12.46 7.86
C GLU A 21 0.28 11.40 8.41
N TYR A 22 0.29 11.13 9.71
CA TYR A 22 -0.65 10.15 10.31
C TYR A 22 -2.13 10.51 10.13
N PHE A 23 -2.44 11.80 10.14
CA PHE A 23 -3.78 12.33 10.01
C PHE A 23 -3.80 13.41 8.94
N GLU A 24 -4.72 13.30 7.97
CA GLU A 24 -4.94 14.34 6.96
C GLU A 24 -6.42 14.66 6.94
N HIS A 25 -6.75 15.90 7.29
CA HIS A 25 -8.10 16.41 7.16
C HIS A 25 -8.39 16.71 5.69
N ARG A 26 -9.49 16.15 5.17
CA ARG A 26 -9.99 16.43 3.82
C ARG A 26 -11.26 17.27 3.93
N PRO A 27 -11.28 18.52 3.43
CA PRO A 27 -12.49 19.31 3.38
C PRO A 27 -13.53 18.66 2.46
N ALA A 28 -14.79 19.09 2.58
CA ALA A 28 -15.83 18.65 1.66
C ALA A 28 -15.56 19.18 0.23
N GLU A 29 -15.74 18.31 -0.76
CA GLU A 29 -15.67 18.63 -2.18
C GLU A 29 -16.91 18.06 -2.91
N TYR A 30 -17.03 18.30 -4.22
CA TYR A 30 -18.14 17.77 -5.01
C TYR A 30 -18.18 16.24 -4.95
N LEU A 31 -19.27 15.69 -4.39
CA LEU A 31 -19.48 14.26 -4.14
C LEU A 31 -18.51 13.60 -3.14
N VAL A 32 -17.70 14.38 -2.43
CA VAL A 32 -16.77 13.88 -1.40
C VAL A 32 -17.09 14.55 -0.07
N PRO A 33 -17.63 13.81 0.91
CA PRO A 33 -17.89 14.39 2.23
C PRO A 33 -16.58 14.72 2.94
N GLU A 34 -16.61 15.75 3.79
CA GLU A 34 -15.53 16.05 4.73
C GLU A 34 -15.22 14.83 5.61
N HIS A 35 -13.94 14.46 5.70
CA HIS A 35 -13.47 13.33 6.50
C HIS A 35 -11.99 13.48 6.86
N THR A 36 -11.53 12.68 7.82
CA THR A 36 -10.09 12.55 8.14
C THR A 36 -9.55 11.24 7.59
N ARG A 37 -8.44 11.27 6.87
CA ARG A 37 -7.68 10.06 6.50
C ARG A 37 -6.72 9.73 7.63
N ILE A 38 -6.73 8.48 8.08
CA ILE A 38 -5.97 7.99 9.23
C ILE A 38 -5.07 6.86 8.76
N ARG A 39 -3.76 6.96 8.98
CA ARG A 39 -2.76 5.98 8.53
C ARG A 39 -2.04 5.38 9.75
N PRO A 40 -2.65 4.40 10.44
CA PRO A 40 -2.18 3.95 11.75
C PRO A 40 -0.86 3.18 11.70
N ILE A 41 -0.54 2.57 10.56
CA ILE A 41 0.63 1.71 10.35
C ILE A 41 1.73 2.38 9.53
N LEU A 42 1.74 3.72 9.49
CA LEU A 42 2.61 4.44 8.55
C LEU A 42 4.11 4.16 8.74
N HIS A 43 4.51 3.89 9.98
CA HIS A 43 5.88 3.53 10.37
C HIS A 43 6.21 2.04 10.22
N PHE A 44 5.24 1.17 9.89
CA PHE A 44 5.49 -0.26 9.75
C PHE A 44 6.27 -0.54 8.47
N THR A 45 7.32 -1.33 8.59
CA THR A 45 7.99 -1.96 7.45
C THR A 45 7.24 -3.21 6.97
N GLU A 46 7.56 -3.71 5.78
CA GLU A 46 6.89 -4.92 5.25
C GLU A 46 7.21 -6.12 6.14
N LYS A 47 8.42 -6.13 6.70
CA LYS A 47 8.82 -7.10 7.68
C LYS A 47 7.94 -7.02 8.95
N ASP A 48 7.69 -5.82 9.48
CA ASP A 48 6.83 -5.64 10.65
C ASP A 48 5.41 -6.19 10.39
N LEU A 49 4.89 -6.02 9.17
CA LEU A 49 3.62 -6.64 8.80
C LEU A 49 3.70 -8.16 8.88
N TRP A 50 4.66 -8.80 8.20
CA TRP A 50 4.74 -10.26 8.20
C TRP A 50 4.98 -10.85 9.59
N ASP A 51 5.82 -10.22 10.39
CA ASP A 51 6.06 -10.60 11.78
C ASP A 51 4.78 -10.47 12.62
N THR A 52 4.00 -9.40 12.42
CA THR A 52 2.69 -9.19 13.08
C THR A 52 1.68 -10.26 12.66
N TYR A 53 1.59 -10.58 11.36
CA TYR A 53 0.67 -11.61 10.88
C TYR A 53 1.00 -12.98 11.48
N ALA A 54 2.28 -13.33 11.56
CA ALA A 54 2.73 -14.57 12.18
C ALA A 54 2.48 -14.58 13.70
N ALA A 55 2.82 -13.50 14.41
CA ALA A 55 2.69 -13.41 15.87
C ALA A 55 1.23 -13.50 16.34
N PHE A 56 0.30 -12.90 15.59
CA PHE A 56 -1.11 -12.86 15.96
C PHE A 56 -2.00 -13.84 15.17
N GLY A 57 -1.41 -14.66 14.28
CA GLY A 57 -2.17 -15.58 13.44
C GLY A 57 -3.19 -14.89 12.54
N ILE A 58 -2.84 -13.70 12.02
CA ILE A 58 -3.75 -12.90 11.18
C ILE A 58 -3.87 -13.59 9.82
N PRO A 59 -5.10 -13.86 9.33
CA PRO A 59 -5.28 -14.46 8.01
C PRO A 59 -4.85 -13.50 6.91
N TYR A 60 -4.18 -14.05 5.89
CA TYR A 60 -3.77 -13.32 4.69
C TYR A 60 -4.22 -14.05 3.41
N CYS A 61 -4.07 -13.39 2.26
CA CYS A 61 -4.42 -13.99 0.97
C CYS A 61 -3.40 -15.06 0.56
N VAL A 62 -3.86 -16.26 0.19
CA VAL A 62 -3.00 -17.40 -0.23
C VAL A 62 -2.05 -17.07 -1.40
N LEU A 63 -2.33 -16.03 -2.18
CA LEU A 63 -1.43 -15.60 -3.25
C LEU A 63 -0.07 -15.13 -2.70
N TYR A 64 0.01 -14.63 -1.46
CA TYR A 64 1.28 -14.27 -0.85
C TYR A 64 2.20 -15.49 -0.66
N GLU A 65 1.64 -16.68 -0.45
CA GLU A 65 2.41 -17.93 -0.39
C GLU A 65 2.96 -18.34 -1.76
N ARG A 66 2.28 -17.90 -2.81
CA ARG A 66 2.64 -18.17 -4.21
C ARG A 66 3.53 -17.09 -4.79
N GLY A 67 4.20 -16.29 -3.94
CA GLY A 67 5.22 -15.32 -4.30
C GLY A 67 4.72 -14.04 -4.97
N TYR A 68 3.46 -13.68 -4.73
CA TYR A 68 3.01 -12.28 -4.89
C TYR A 68 3.42 -11.48 -3.66
N ARG A 69 3.82 -10.20 -3.81
CA ARG A 69 4.09 -9.28 -2.68
C ARG A 69 3.10 -8.14 -2.54
N SER A 70 2.53 -7.67 -3.64
CA SER A 70 1.50 -6.63 -3.63
C SER A 70 0.38 -6.96 -4.62
N LEU A 71 -0.88 -6.85 -4.18
CA LEU A 71 -2.06 -7.26 -4.95
C LEU A 71 -2.93 -6.07 -5.34
N GLY A 72 -3.36 -6.04 -6.61
CA GLY A 72 -4.33 -5.08 -7.13
C GLY A 72 -5.32 -5.77 -8.06
N ALA A 73 -5.68 -5.10 -9.17
CA ALA A 73 -6.50 -5.74 -10.20
C ALA A 73 -5.74 -6.93 -10.82
N LYS A 74 -6.46 -8.00 -11.15
CA LYS A 74 -5.91 -9.23 -11.76
C LYS A 74 -5.07 -8.96 -13.01
N SER A 75 -5.51 -8.04 -13.86
CA SER A 75 -4.82 -7.69 -15.11
C SER A 75 -3.49 -6.94 -14.90
N THR A 76 -3.27 -6.36 -13.73
CA THR A 76 -2.10 -5.52 -13.45
C THR A 76 -1.30 -5.94 -12.23
N THR A 77 -1.50 -7.19 -11.79
CA THR A 77 -0.78 -7.81 -10.69
C THR A 77 0.00 -9.01 -11.24
N ARG A 78 1.30 -9.06 -11.00
CA ARG A 78 2.16 -10.15 -11.46
C ARG A 78 2.84 -10.82 -10.26
N LYS A 79 3.05 -12.13 -10.38
CA LYS A 79 3.89 -12.90 -9.47
C LYS A 79 5.35 -12.49 -9.70
N THR A 80 6.08 -12.25 -8.62
CA THR A 80 7.46 -11.72 -8.68
C THR A 80 8.50 -12.76 -8.25
N SER A 81 8.09 -13.79 -7.53
CA SER A 81 8.97 -14.86 -7.06
C SER A 81 8.23 -16.18 -6.93
N GLU A 82 8.96 -17.29 -6.80
CA GLU A 82 8.41 -18.63 -6.54
C GLU A 82 8.30 -18.96 -5.05
N ILE A 83 8.90 -18.15 -4.18
CA ILE A 83 8.84 -18.32 -2.72
C ILE A 83 7.81 -17.37 -2.09
N PRO A 84 7.26 -17.74 -0.91
CA PRO A 84 6.31 -16.88 -0.18
C PRO A 84 6.83 -15.46 0.05
N ALA A 85 5.92 -14.48 0.07
CA ALA A 85 6.21 -13.06 0.20
C ALA A 85 7.22 -12.74 1.32
N TRP A 86 6.96 -13.22 2.53
CA TRP A 86 7.79 -12.99 3.72
C TRP A 86 9.16 -13.70 3.71
N LYS A 87 9.42 -14.56 2.72
CA LYS A 87 10.73 -15.19 2.49
C LYS A 87 11.53 -14.53 1.37
N GLN A 88 10.91 -13.60 0.63
CA GLN A 88 11.60 -12.82 -0.40
C GLN A 88 12.54 -11.82 0.25
N ASP A 89 13.40 -11.22 -0.56
CA ASP A 89 14.29 -10.14 -0.13
C ASP A 89 13.46 -8.87 0.12
N LEU A 90 13.12 -8.60 1.37
CA LEU A 90 12.27 -7.47 1.75
C LEU A 90 13.02 -6.14 1.81
N GLU A 91 14.35 -6.18 1.93
CA GLU A 91 15.18 -5.00 2.17
C GLU A 91 15.67 -4.39 0.86
N ASP A 92 16.13 -5.22 -0.08
CA ASP A 92 16.73 -4.76 -1.34
C ASP A 92 15.74 -4.77 -2.51
N THR A 93 14.51 -5.24 -2.32
CA THR A 93 13.49 -5.23 -3.37
C THR A 93 12.16 -4.63 -2.93
N TRP A 94 11.55 -3.88 -3.86
CA TRP A 94 10.32 -3.12 -3.62
C TRP A 94 9.08 -4.01 -3.64
N GLU A 95 8.24 -3.92 -2.61
CA GLU A 95 6.97 -4.66 -2.48
C GLU A 95 6.11 -4.58 -3.75
N ARG A 96 6.00 -3.37 -4.31
CA ARG A 96 5.06 -3.05 -5.40
C ARG A 96 5.61 -3.30 -6.80
N VAL A 97 6.76 -3.95 -6.95
CA VAL A 97 7.36 -4.24 -8.26
C VAL A 97 6.43 -5.05 -9.18
N GLY A 98 5.59 -5.92 -8.60
CA GLY A 98 4.61 -6.73 -9.32
C GLY A 98 3.38 -5.95 -9.82
N ARG A 99 3.22 -4.67 -9.44
CA ARG A 99 2.17 -3.78 -9.95
C ARG A 99 2.66 -3.07 -11.21
N HIS A 100 1.81 -2.98 -12.22
CA HIS A 100 2.17 -2.41 -13.53
C HIS A 100 2.73 -0.99 -13.40
N GLN A 101 4.05 -0.82 -13.63
CA GLN A 101 4.74 0.47 -13.42
C GLN A 101 4.20 1.61 -14.30
N ASP A 102 3.65 1.32 -15.48
CA ASP A 102 3.05 2.36 -16.33
C ASP A 102 1.85 3.04 -15.67
N LYS A 103 1.11 2.31 -14.82
CA LYS A 103 0.03 2.90 -14.02
C LYS A 103 0.60 3.83 -12.94
N GLU A 104 1.66 3.44 -12.26
CA GLU A 104 2.27 4.28 -11.21
C GLU A 104 2.88 5.56 -11.81
N LYS A 105 3.55 5.47 -12.97
CA LYS A 105 4.03 6.65 -13.72
C LYS A 105 2.88 7.57 -14.16
N ALA A 106 1.77 7.01 -14.62
CA ALA A 106 0.58 7.80 -14.97
C ALA A 106 -0.04 8.45 -13.73
N MET A 107 -0.12 7.74 -12.61
CA MET A 107 -0.63 8.27 -11.34
C MET A 107 0.26 9.38 -10.79
N GLU A 108 1.59 9.25 -10.88
CA GLU A 108 2.50 10.33 -10.49
C GLU A 108 2.27 11.60 -11.32
N ARG A 109 2.07 11.46 -12.64
CA ARG A 109 1.73 12.60 -13.50
C ARG A 109 0.41 13.27 -13.08
N LEU A 110 -0.62 12.47 -12.77
CA LEU A 110 -1.90 12.99 -12.30
C LEU A 110 -1.79 13.73 -10.96
N ARG A 111 -0.94 13.25 -10.02
CA ARG A 111 -0.64 13.97 -8.77
C ARG A 111 0.04 15.31 -9.03
N LYS A 112 1.04 15.37 -9.91
CA LYS A 112 1.71 16.63 -10.29
C LYS A 112 0.75 17.65 -10.90
N LEU A 113 -0.33 17.18 -11.53
CA LEU A 113 -1.37 18.00 -12.13
C LEU A 113 -2.53 18.34 -11.17
N GLY A 114 -2.48 17.90 -9.91
CA GLY A 114 -3.47 18.24 -8.88
C GLY A 114 -4.78 17.46 -8.94
N TYR A 115 -4.83 16.34 -9.69
CA TYR A 115 -6.04 15.51 -9.81
C TYR A 115 -6.23 14.50 -8.66
N MET A 116 -5.39 14.54 -7.61
CA MET A 116 -5.42 13.64 -6.46
C MET A 116 -5.08 14.35 -5.16
#